data_AF-A0A7S3QDA9-F1
#
_entry.id   AF-A0A7S3QDA9-F1
#
_cell.length_a   1.000
_cell.length_b   1.000
_cell.length_c   1.000
_cell.angle_alpha   90.00
_cell.angle_beta   90.00
_cell.angle_gamma   90.00
#
_symmetry.space_group_name_H-M   'P 1'
#
loop_
_entity.id
_entity.type
_entity.pdbx_description
1 polymer ?
#
loop_
_entity_poly.entity_id
_entity_poly.type
_entity_poly.pdbx_seq_one_letter_code
_entity_poly.pdbx_strand_id
1 'polypeptide(L)'
;MLKGSGWTDSKLNEHCNSYIDDLSDRYVALWIHLSTSPLKASKKILHDIWESIVESGCLALLEGISRVYDCSTEGRALMSMDLATFSSNVNKRASRDFGPLVCSPIVNPIRGKQYVDMYIKVFYFPKDDMMKWIDENRQRYHLAHLLTLVSFSSHNQLPTADLNLLLRRRDEVRKICS
;
A
#
# COMPACT_ATOMS: atom_id res chain seq x y z
N MET A 1 -9.57 2.70 -10.87
CA MET A 1 -9.21 3.39 -9.62
C MET A 1 -9.35 2.39 -8.48
N LEU A 2 -8.28 2.11 -7.74
CA LEU A 2 -8.25 1.10 -6.67
C LEU A 2 -8.97 1.66 -5.44
N LYS A 3 -10.29 1.47 -5.35
CA LYS A 3 -11.05 1.72 -4.12
C LYS A 3 -11.72 0.40 -3.76
N GLY A 4 -11.10 -0.36 -2.86
CA GLY A 4 -11.70 -1.59 -2.34
C GLY A 4 -12.97 -1.22 -1.59
N SER A 5 -14.13 -1.66 -2.09
CA SER A 5 -15.43 -1.43 -1.45
C SER A 5 -15.51 -2.09 -0.06
N GLY A 6 -14.67 -3.07 0.23
CA GLY A 6 -14.63 -3.78 1.51
C GLY A 6 -13.79 -3.12 2.61
N TRP A 7 -12.98 -2.09 2.32
CA TRP A 7 -12.07 -1.50 3.33
C TRP A 7 -12.77 -0.67 4.41
N THR A 8 -14.04 -0.33 4.21
CA THR A 8 -14.90 0.33 5.19
C THR A 8 -15.91 -0.64 5.83
N ASP A 9 -15.94 -1.90 5.38
CA ASP A 9 -16.92 -2.89 5.83
C ASP A 9 -16.51 -3.45 7.19
N SER A 10 -17.45 -3.59 8.10
CA SER A 10 -17.24 -4.24 9.41
C SER A 10 -17.34 -5.76 9.32
N LYS A 11 -17.63 -6.32 8.15
CA LYS A 11 -17.62 -7.75 7.91
C LYS A 11 -16.21 -8.25 7.63
N LEU A 12 -15.80 -9.27 8.36
CA LEU A 12 -14.55 -9.97 8.07
C LEU A 12 -14.64 -10.66 6.71
N ASN A 13 -13.67 -10.37 5.85
CA ASN A 13 -13.55 -11.00 4.54
C ASN A 13 -12.59 -12.18 4.64
N GLU A 14 -12.97 -13.33 4.06
CA GLU A 14 -12.14 -14.54 4.03
C GLU A 14 -11.09 -14.52 2.92
N HIS A 15 -11.27 -13.63 1.95
CA HIS A 15 -10.43 -13.49 0.78
C HIS A 15 -10.04 -12.03 0.57
N CYS A 16 -8.94 -11.80 -0.16
CA CYS A 16 -8.59 -10.45 -0.61
C CYS A 16 -9.69 -9.92 -1.56
N ASN A 17 -9.69 -8.61 -1.79
CA ASN A 17 -10.53 -8.03 -2.82
C ASN A 17 -10.20 -8.67 -4.19
N SER A 18 -11.22 -8.98 -4.98
CA SER A 18 -11.06 -9.66 -6.28
C SER A 18 -10.14 -8.92 -7.26
N TYR A 19 -10.11 -7.58 -7.19
CA TYR A 19 -9.21 -6.78 -8.04
C TYR A 19 -7.73 -7.07 -7.78
N ILE A 20 -7.36 -7.64 -6.62
CA ILE A 20 -5.98 -8.00 -6.30
C ILE A 20 -5.50 -9.15 -7.18
N ASP A 21 -6.37 -10.12 -7.47
CA ASP A 21 -6.06 -11.19 -8.40
C ASP A 21 -5.93 -10.64 -9.83
N ASP A 22 -6.88 -9.82 -10.28
CA ASP A 22 -6.82 -9.16 -11.59
C ASP A 22 -5.56 -8.30 -11.76
N LEU A 23 -5.17 -7.58 -10.71
CA LEU A 23 -3.96 -6.76 -10.69
C LEU A 23 -2.70 -7.65 -10.77
N SER A 24 -2.67 -8.73 -9.99
CA SER A 24 -1.57 -9.69 -9.99
C SER A 24 -1.39 -10.32 -11.38
N ASP A 25 -2.47 -10.70 -12.04
CA ASP A 25 -2.44 -11.30 -13.38
C ASP A 25 -1.90 -10.33 -14.44
N ARG A 26 -2.26 -9.03 -14.36
CA ARG A 26 -1.68 -8.01 -15.25
C ARG A 26 -0.18 -7.82 -15.03
N TYR A 27 0.28 -7.90 -13.78
CA TYR A 27 1.71 -7.80 -13.46
C TYR A 27 2.48 -9.00 -14.01
N VAL A 28 1.93 -10.21 -13.87
CA VAL A 28 2.51 -11.42 -14.45
C VAL A 28 2.54 -11.32 -15.98
N ALA A 29 1.46 -10.87 -16.63
CA ALA A 29 1.43 -10.63 -18.07
C ALA A 29 2.50 -9.63 -18.54
N LEU A 30 2.69 -8.55 -17.78
CA LEU A 30 3.74 -7.56 -18.04
C LEU A 30 5.14 -8.18 -17.93
N TRP A 31 5.41 -9.01 -16.91
CA TRP A 31 6.68 -9.72 -16.77
C TRP A 31 6.96 -10.63 -17.95
N ILE A 32 5.95 -11.38 -18.41
CA ILE A 32 6.07 -12.27 -19.57
C ILE A 32 6.47 -11.45 -20.81
N HIS A 33 5.77 -10.35 -21.08
CA HIS A 33 6.11 -9.49 -22.20
C HIS A 33 7.52 -8.88 -22.11
N LEU A 34 7.95 -8.48 -20.91
CA LEU A 34 9.29 -7.94 -20.69
C LEU A 34 10.38 -9.00 -20.87
N SER A 35 10.18 -10.19 -20.32
CA SER A 35 11.17 -11.29 -20.33
C SER A 35 11.27 -11.98 -21.70
N THR A 36 10.21 -11.96 -22.49
CA THR A 36 10.18 -12.50 -23.87
C THR A 36 10.49 -11.46 -24.94
N SER A 37 10.74 -10.22 -24.54
CA SER A 37 11.02 -9.12 -25.46
C SER A 37 12.25 -9.40 -26.34
N PRO A 38 12.22 -9.05 -27.64
CA PRO A 38 13.38 -9.15 -28.51
C PRO A 38 14.52 -8.21 -28.10
N LEU A 39 14.24 -7.21 -27.26
CA LEU A 39 15.24 -6.38 -26.61
C LEU A 39 16.01 -7.26 -25.62
N LYS A 40 17.23 -7.68 -26.00
CA LYS A 40 18.14 -8.50 -25.19
C LYS A 40 18.65 -7.75 -23.95
N ALA A 41 17.74 -7.39 -23.04
CA ALA A 41 18.09 -6.85 -21.74
C ALA A 41 18.84 -7.91 -20.93
N SER A 42 19.86 -7.49 -20.17
CA SER A 42 20.57 -8.41 -19.28
C SER A 42 19.62 -8.88 -18.17
N LYS A 43 19.87 -10.08 -17.61
CA LYS A 43 19.08 -10.60 -16.47
C LYS A 43 19.04 -9.62 -15.29
N LYS A 44 20.13 -8.89 -15.06
CA LYS A 44 20.20 -7.84 -14.04
C LYS A 44 19.25 -6.69 -14.33
N ILE A 45 19.20 -6.21 -15.57
CA ILE A 45 18.29 -5.12 -15.95
C ILE A 45 16.83 -5.58 -15.80
N LEU A 46 16.51 -6.78 -16.25
CA LEU A 46 15.15 -7.33 -16.08
C LEU A 46 14.76 -7.47 -14.60
N HIS A 47 15.71 -7.89 -13.75
CA HIS A 47 15.52 -7.92 -12.30
C HIS A 47 15.21 -6.53 -11.73
N ASP A 48 16.06 -5.54 -12.01
CA ASP A 48 15.93 -4.18 -11.47
C ASP A 48 14.61 -3.51 -11.95
N ILE A 49 14.22 -3.76 -13.21
CA ILE A 49 12.95 -3.29 -13.78
C ILE A 49 11.78 -3.95 -13.05
N TRP A 50 11.83 -5.27 -12.87
CA TRP A 50 10.74 -5.99 -12.23
C TRP A 50 10.57 -5.62 -10.76
N GLU A 51 11.67 -5.42 -10.04
CA GLU A 51 11.66 -4.91 -8.68
C GLU A 51 10.95 -3.56 -8.59
N SER A 52 11.30 -2.63 -9.49
CA SER A 52 10.69 -1.31 -9.57
C SER A 52 9.18 -1.38 -9.91
N ILE A 53 8.80 -2.29 -10.81
CA ILE A 53 7.39 -2.51 -11.17
C ILE A 53 6.60 -3.01 -9.97
N VAL A 54 7.07 -4.06 -9.28
CA VAL A 54 6.39 -4.62 -8.10
C VAL A 54 6.29 -3.58 -6.99
N GLU A 55 7.34 -2.81 -6.74
CA GLU A 55 7.33 -1.70 -5.78
C GLU A 55 6.26 -0.65 -6.14
N SER A 56 6.15 -0.28 -7.43
CA SER A 56 5.12 0.65 -7.88
C SER A 56 3.69 0.13 -7.62
N GLY A 57 3.48 -1.19 -7.69
CA GLY A 57 2.21 -1.82 -7.33
C GLY A 57 1.89 -1.72 -5.85
N CYS A 58 2.87 -1.92 -4.98
CA CYS A 58 2.72 -1.67 -3.55
C CYS A 58 2.36 -0.19 -3.29
N LEU A 59 3.05 0.75 -3.91
CA LEU A 59 2.76 2.18 -3.75
C LEU A 59 1.38 2.56 -4.28
N ALA A 60 0.92 1.95 -5.38
CA ALA A 60 -0.44 2.13 -5.89
C ALA A 60 -1.50 1.60 -4.92
N LEU A 61 -1.24 0.49 -4.23
CA LEU A 61 -2.10 -0.01 -3.15
C LEU A 61 -2.15 0.98 -1.98
N LEU A 62 -1.00 1.50 -1.54
CA LEU A 62 -0.96 2.52 -0.49
C LEU A 62 -1.77 3.76 -0.88
N GLU A 63 -1.65 4.23 -2.11
CA GLU A 63 -2.42 5.36 -2.61
C GLU A 63 -3.93 5.09 -2.54
N GLY A 64 -4.37 3.88 -2.89
CA GLY A 64 -5.76 3.44 -2.71
C GLY A 64 -6.18 3.42 -1.24
N ILE A 65 -5.37 2.78 -0.39
CA ILE A 65 -5.62 2.65 1.05
C ILE A 65 -5.74 4.03 1.72
N SER A 66 -4.83 4.95 1.38
CA SER A 66 -4.78 6.29 1.96
C SER A 66 -6.02 7.14 1.66
N ARG A 67 -6.85 6.76 0.69
CA ARG A 67 -8.11 7.45 0.38
C ARG A 67 -9.26 7.01 1.26
N VAL A 68 -9.06 6.01 2.11
CA VAL A 68 -10.02 5.53 3.10
C VAL A 68 -9.70 6.16 4.46
N TYR A 69 -10.48 7.18 4.84
CA TYR A 69 -10.33 7.86 6.13
C TYR A 69 -11.12 7.21 7.27
N ASP A 70 -12.10 6.37 6.94
CA ASP A 70 -12.91 5.61 7.89
C ASP A 70 -12.76 4.12 7.55
N CYS A 71 -11.80 3.45 8.18
CA CYS A 71 -11.56 2.02 8.00
C CYS A 71 -11.82 1.27 9.31
N SER A 72 -12.68 0.25 9.23
CA SER A 72 -12.97 -0.67 10.34
C SER A 72 -11.76 -1.56 10.65
N THR A 73 -11.80 -2.27 11.77
CA THR A 73 -10.75 -3.24 12.11
C THR A 73 -10.65 -4.36 11.07
N GLU A 74 -11.80 -4.81 10.58
CA GLU A 74 -11.94 -5.82 9.55
C GLU A 74 -11.46 -5.30 8.19
N GLY A 75 -11.75 -4.04 7.87
CA GLY A 75 -11.28 -3.37 6.67
C GLY A 75 -9.76 -3.25 6.65
N ARG A 76 -9.12 -2.92 7.78
CA ARG A 76 -7.65 -2.90 7.92
C ARG A 76 -7.02 -4.28 7.82
N ALA A 77 -7.70 -5.31 8.36
CA ALA A 77 -7.29 -6.70 8.16
C ALA A 77 -7.34 -7.09 6.68
N LEU A 78 -8.39 -6.66 5.96
CA LEU A 78 -8.51 -6.85 4.52
C LEU A 78 -7.43 -6.09 3.74
N MET A 79 -7.07 -4.85 4.11
CA MET A 79 -5.95 -4.12 3.50
C MET A 79 -4.63 -4.90 3.65
N SER A 80 -4.40 -5.49 4.83
CA SER A 80 -3.22 -6.31 5.10
C SER A 80 -3.22 -7.59 4.26
N MET A 81 -4.39 -8.21 4.10
CA MET A 81 -4.58 -9.38 3.25
C MET A 81 -4.35 -9.07 1.77
N ASP A 82 -4.91 -7.97 1.27
CA ASP A 82 -4.70 -7.49 -0.11
C ASP A 82 -3.21 -7.31 -0.42
N LEU A 83 -2.49 -6.61 0.45
CA LEU A 83 -1.05 -6.39 0.30
C LEU A 83 -0.26 -7.70 0.33
N ALA A 84 -0.60 -8.61 1.25
CA ALA A 84 0.04 -9.91 1.37
C ALA A 84 -0.22 -10.79 0.14
N THR A 85 -1.46 -10.86 -0.33
CA THR A 85 -1.87 -11.64 -1.50
C THR A 85 -1.23 -11.10 -2.76
N PHE A 86 -1.27 -9.77 -2.99
CA PHE A 86 -0.56 -9.14 -4.10
C PHE A 86 0.93 -9.53 -4.10
N SER A 87 1.62 -9.31 -2.99
CA SER A 87 3.06 -9.61 -2.86
C SER A 87 3.37 -11.10 -3.06
N SER A 88 2.49 -11.99 -2.61
CA SER A 88 2.63 -13.44 -2.80
C SER A 88 2.40 -13.84 -4.25
N ASN A 89 1.35 -13.33 -4.89
CA ASN A 89 0.95 -13.69 -6.24
C ASN A 89 2.00 -13.26 -7.27
N VAL A 90 2.47 -12.01 -7.22
CA VAL A 90 3.47 -11.50 -8.17
C VAL A 90 4.80 -12.25 -8.06
N ASN A 91 5.19 -12.70 -6.87
CA ASN A 91 6.41 -13.49 -6.65
C ASN A 91 6.26 -14.96 -7.07
N LYS A 92 5.14 -15.60 -6.72
CA LYS A 92 4.92 -17.04 -6.96
C LYS A 92 4.59 -17.36 -8.41
N ARG A 93 3.66 -16.61 -9.02
CA ARG A 93 3.17 -16.89 -10.38
C ARG A 93 4.27 -16.64 -11.41
N ALA A 94 5.07 -15.61 -11.20
CA ALA A 94 6.21 -15.32 -12.07
C ALA A 94 7.39 -16.31 -11.90
N SER A 95 7.36 -17.19 -10.89
CA SER A 95 8.35 -18.29 -10.71
C SER A 95 7.85 -19.65 -11.23
N ARG A 96 6.53 -19.91 -11.23
CA ARG A 96 5.93 -21.22 -11.53
C ARG A 96 5.68 -21.47 -13.02
N ASP A 97 5.26 -20.45 -13.76
CA ASP A 97 4.65 -20.68 -15.07
C ASP A 97 5.66 -20.69 -16.26
N PHE A 98 6.93 -20.33 -16.03
CA PHE A 98 7.88 -20.11 -17.15
C PHE A 98 9.26 -20.80 -17.02
N GLY A 99 9.43 -21.70 -16.04
CA GLY A 99 10.65 -22.51 -15.88
C GLY A 99 11.92 -21.70 -15.52
N PRO A 100 13.08 -22.36 -15.34
CA PRO A 100 14.31 -21.76 -14.80
C PRO A 100 14.96 -20.65 -15.65
N LEU A 101 14.43 -20.39 -16.85
CA LEU A 101 14.92 -19.35 -17.77
C LEU A 101 14.16 -18.03 -17.65
N VAL A 102 12.97 -18.04 -17.03
CA VAL A 102 12.04 -16.90 -16.90
C VAL A 102 11.49 -16.83 -15.46
N CYS A 103 12.25 -17.34 -14.49
CA CYS A 103 11.95 -17.03 -13.10
C CYS A 103 12.05 -15.51 -12.94
N SER A 104 10.92 -14.87 -12.65
CA SER A 104 10.97 -13.60 -11.93
C SER A 104 11.90 -13.80 -10.76
N PRO A 105 12.88 -12.91 -10.55
CA PRO A 105 13.60 -12.96 -9.30
C PRO A 105 12.59 -12.93 -8.15
N ILE A 106 12.88 -13.64 -7.07
CA ILE A 106 12.18 -13.40 -5.81
C ILE A 106 12.58 -11.97 -5.45
N VAL A 107 11.81 -11.02 -5.93
CA VAL A 107 11.97 -9.64 -5.55
C VAL A 107 11.50 -9.63 -4.12
N ASN A 108 12.35 -9.10 -3.28
CA ASN A 108 11.92 -8.70 -1.97
C ASN A 108 11.55 -7.23 -2.14
N PRO A 109 10.28 -6.87 -2.47
CA PRO A 109 9.82 -5.50 -2.36
C PRO A 109 9.72 -5.13 -0.87
N ILE A 110 10.70 -5.51 -0.05
CA ILE A 110 10.87 -5.19 1.36
C ILE A 110 10.57 -3.72 1.53
N ARG A 111 11.11 -2.86 0.65
CA ARG A 111 10.83 -1.43 0.68
C ARG A 111 9.34 -1.15 0.47
N GLY A 112 8.76 -1.48 -0.68
CA GLY A 112 7.34 -1.24 -0.96
C GLY A 112 6.39 -1.90 0.05
N LYS A 113 6.47 -3.23 0.22
CA LYS A 113 5.59 -4.00 1.12
C LYS A 113 5.73 -3.56 2.58
N GLN A 114 6.94 -3.43 3.14
CA GLN A 114 7.07 -3.01 4.54
C GLN A 114 6.61 -1.57 4.74
N TYR A 115 6.84 -0.71 3.74
CA TYR A 115 6.39 0.67 3.77
C TYR A 115 4.85 0.78 3.81
N VAL A 116 4.12 -0.02 3.02
CA VAL A 116 2.65 -0.07 3.08
C VAL A 116 2.16 -0.78 4.35
N ASP A 117 2.78 -1.89 4.74
CA ASP A 117 2.44 -2.65 5.94
C ASP A 117 2.57 -1.80 7.21
N MET A 118 3.64 -1.01 7.32
CA MET A 118 3.81 -0.07 8.42
C MET A 118 2.70 0.99 8.43
N TYR A 119 2.36 1.57 7.27
CA TYR A 119 1.27 2.53 7.19
C TYR A 119 -0.07 1.95 7.68
N ILE A 120 -0.40 0.70 7.31
CA ILE A 120 -1.61 0.02 7.80
C ILE A 120 -1.54 -0.19 9.32
N LYS A 121 -0.39 -0.57 9.85
CA LYS A 121 -0.19 -0.79 11.30
C LYS A 121 -0.38 0.47 12.14
N VAL A 122 -0.08 1.65 11.60
CA VAL A 122 -0.23 2.92 12.32
C VAL A 122 -1.69 3.17 12.74
N PHE A 123 -2.68 2.68 11.99
CA PHE A 123 -4.09 2.78 12.40
C PHE A 123 -4.44 2.02 13.69
N TYR A 124 -3.57 1.11 14.15
CA TYR A 124 -3.72 0.40 15.41
C TYR A 124 -3.00 1.09 16.56
N PHE A 125 -2.26 2.17 16.31
CA PHE A 125 -1.55 2.89 17.34
C PHE A 125 -2.52 3.73 18.19
N PRO A 126 -2.24 3.89 19.50
CA PRO A 126 -2.82 4.96 20.29
C PRO A 126 -2.60 6.33 19.62
N LYS A 127 -3.48 7.29 19.91
CA LYS A 127 -3.44 8.63 19.31
C LYS A 127 -2.07 9.30 19.42
N ASP A 128 -1.47 9.28 20.61
CA ASP A 128 -0.19 9.97 20.84
C ASP A 128 0.96 9.28 20.09
N ASP A 129 0.96 7.95 20.06
CA ASP A 129 1.95 7.16 19.31
C ASP A 129 1.82 7.35 17.80
N MET A 130 0.58 7.44 17.29
CA MET A 130 0.30 7.76 15.89
C MET A 130 0.84 9.15 15.52
N MET A 131 0.56 10.17 16.35
CA MET A 131 1.02 11.54 16.08
C MET A 131 2.55 11.63 16.13
N LYS A 132 3.19 10.94 17.08
CA LYS A 132 4.65 10.82 17.15
C LYS A 132 5.21 10.15 15.90
N TRP A 133 4.62 9.03 15.47
CA TRP A 133 5.05 8.32 14.26
C TRP A 133 4.92 9.20 13.01
N ILE A 134 3.85 9.98 12.89
CA ILE A 134 3.64 10.94 11.79
C ILE A 134 4.77 11.96 11.76
N ASP A 135 5.12 12.56 12.89
CA ASP A 135 6.21 13.55 12.96
C ASP A 135 7.55 12.94 12.53
N GLU A 136 7.88 11.74 13.03
CA GLU A 136 9.13 11.03 12.72
C GLU A 136 9.22 10.57 11.24
N ASN A 137 8.08 10.33 10.58
CA ASN A 137 8.02 9.75 9.23
C ASN A 137 7.51 10.71 8.15
N ARG A 138 7.31 11.99 8.47
CA ARG A 138 6.73 12.99 7.55
C ARG A 138 7.48 13.20 6.24
N GLN A 139 8.78 12.94 6.23
CA GLN A 139 9.64 13.05 5.04
C GLN A 139 9.61 11.78 4.16
N ARG A 140 9.07 10.68 4.68
CA ARG A 140 9.02 9.39 4.01
C ARG A 140 7.70 9.18 3.27
N TYR A 141 6.62 9.76 3.78
CA TYR A 141 5.27 9.61 3.23
C TYR A 141 4.77 10.87 2.54
N HIS A 142 3.90 10.69 1.54
CA HIS A 142 3.23 11.82 0.92
C HIS A 142 2.28 12.50 1.91
N LEU A 143 2.17 13.82 1.81
CA LEU A 143 1.28 14.62 2.67
C LEU A 143 -0.15 14.08 2.71
N ALA A 144 -0.68 13.63 1.56
CA ALA A 144 -2.02 13.05 1.48
C ALA A 144 -2.19 11.81 2.37
N HIS A 145 -1.17 10.94 2.45
CA HIS A 145 -1.18 9.75 3.29
C HIS A 145 -1.23 10.14 4.77
N LEU A 146 -0.42 11.12 5.18
CA LEU A 146 -0.37 11.59 6.56
C LEU A 146 -1.67 12.29 7.00
N LEU A 147 -2.28 13.09 6.12
CA LEU A 147 -3.54 13.77 6.41
C LEU A 147 -4.69 12.79 6.70
N THR A 148 -4.70 11.62 6.05
CA THR A 148 -5.67 10.56 6.34
C THR A 148 -5.50 10.01 7.75
N LEU A 149 -4.26 9.74 8.18
CA LEU A 149 -3.98 9.28 9.54
C LEU A 149 -4.40 10.32 10.59
N VAL A 150 -4.10 11.61 10.35
CA VAL A 150 -4.54 12.71 11.23
C VAL A 150 -6.07 12.77 11.33
N SER A 151 -6.76 12.60 10.20
CA SER A 151 -8.22 12.60 10.15
C SER A 151 -8.81 11.42 10.93
N PHE A 152 -8.27 10.22 10.75
CA PHE A 152 -8.67 9.02 11.47
C PHE A 152 -8.48 9.16 12.99
N SER A 153 -7.31 9.65 13.43
CA SER A 153 -6.99 9.93 14.84
C SER A 153 -8.01 10.86 15.52
N SER A 154 -8.60 11.75 14.74
CA SER A 154 -9.54 12.77 15.22
C SER A 154 -10.97 12.24 15.29
N HIS A 155 -11.37 11.39 14.34
CA HIS A 155 -12.70 10.79 14.31
C HIS A 155 -12.95 9.79 15.44
N ASN A 156 -11.94 9.06 15.88
CA ASN A 156 -12.13 8.02 16.89
C ASN A 156 -12.39 8.53 18.31
N GLN A 157 -12.36 9.85 18.60
CA GLN A 157 -12.56 10.35 19.98
C GLN A 157 -13.20 11.75 20.23
N LEU A 158 -13.78 12.54 19.30
CA LEU A 158 -14.27 13.90 19.68
C LEU A 158 -15.71 14.31 19.26
N PRO A 159 -16.50 14.88 20.20
CA PRO A 159 -17.74 15.62 19.91
C PRO A 159 -17.49 16.87 19.06
N THR A 160 -18.52 17.28 18.33
CA THR A 160 -18.64 18.30 17.26
C THR A 160 -17.96 19.68 17.42
N ALA A 161 -17.31 20.02 18.53
CA ALA A 161 -16.75 21.35 18.77
C ALA A 161 -15.38 21.61 18.10
N ASP A 162 -14.69 20.60 17.59
CA ASP A 162 -13.23 20.70 17.33
C ASP A 162 -12.79 20.75 15.86
N LEU A 163 -13.70 21.00 14.91
CA LEU A 163 -13.38 21.17 13.49
C LEU A 163 -12.35 22.31 13.22
N ASN A 164 -12.36 23.36 14.05
CA ASN A 164 -11.42 24.47 13.94
C ASN A 164 -9.99 24.07 14.33
N LEU A 165 -9.83 23.07 15.20
CA LEU A 165 -8.55 22.52 15.61
C LEU A 165 -7.97 21.59 14.54
N LEU A 166 -8.83 20.91 13.77
CA LEU A 166 -8.44 20.13 12.59
C LEU A 166 -7.93 21.00 11.44
N LEU A 167 -8.55 22.16 11.21
CA LEU A 167 -8.06 23.12 10.22
C LEU A 167 -6.70 23.70 10.63
N ARG A 168 -6.51 24.03 11.91
CA ARG A 168 -5.20 24.45 12.44
C ARG A 168 -4.16 23.36 12.31
N ARG A 169 -4.46 22.11 12.67
CA ARG A 169 -3.53 20.98 12.54
C ARG A 169 -3.22 20.64 11.07
N ARG A 170 -4.19 20.75 10.17
CA ARG A 170 -3.96 20.61 8.72
C ARG A 170 -2.99 21.68 8.21
N ASP A 171 -3.15 22.93 8.69
CA ASP A 171 -2.28 24.04 8.32
C ASP A 171 -0.89 23.95 8.99
N GLU A 172 -0.81 23.38 10.20
CA GLU A 172 0.45 23.04 10.89
C GLU A 172 1.20 21.91 10.18
N VAL A 173 0.52 20.81 9.81
CA VAL A 173 1.12 19.73 9.00
C VAL A 173 1.58 20.28 7.65
N ARG A 174 0.81 21.19 7.01
CA ARG A 174 1.27 21.90 5.81
C ARG A 174 2.53 22.73 6.03
N LYS A 175 2.66 23.40 7.18
CA LYS A 175 3.87 24.17 7.55
C LYS A 175 5.07 23.31 7.95
N ILE A 176 4.82 22.12 8.50
CA ILE A 176 5.87 21.17 8.92
C ILE A 176 6.40 20.37 7.71
N CYS A 177 5.58 20.20 6.67
CA CYS A 177 5.92 19.49 5.44
C CYS A 177 6.36 20.40 4.27
N SER A 178 6.39 21.72 4.45
CA SER A 178 6.96 22.71 3.51
C SER A 178 8.39 23.06 3.87
#